data_AF-A0A839E3P5-F1
#
_entry.id   AF-A0A839E3P5-F1
#
_cell.length_a   1.000
_cell.length_b   1.000
_cell.length_c   1.000
_cell.angle_alpha   90.00
_cell.angle_beta   90.00
_cell.angle_gamma   90.00
#
_symmetry.space_group_name_H-M   'P 1'
#
loop_
_entity.id
_entity.type
_entity.pdbx_description
1 polymer ?
#
loop_
_entity_poly.entity_id
_entity_poly.type
_entity_poly.pdbx_seq_one_letter_code
_entity_poly.pdbx_strand_id
1 'polypeptide(L)'
;MTDVRTFTFMNQASIRVVERDRRPWFVALDVCTAPGLEKPVRSTRYLDEEEKLHVSPTVLSKHRRAGVGPQGYLLIDESGLYSLVLRSRRPAAKQFKHWVTREVLPTIRRTGAYVDPRRVDTTDPEAVAKAAWEAAQTARELLVEERAKRWEVEQAREQDRPKVLVANEFFGSSGLMGLREAARAFGMRQSGFTGPLRRWGWLDQQSVGAKAYATESGYMENKVYLTAGGQTISGKLIRKGVARVARKLVDAGERSTRPAEHSRHIPVDNSSLLIQRTDRPQTARHPTVATTGSRGAASVDRSRSTTPGSAKPQVMPTAFTERGRPGPLWTTPPRV
;
A
#
# COMPACT_ATOMS: atom_id res chain seq x y z
N MET A 1 -13.16 15.37 7.28
CA MET A 1 -12.70 16.73 7.60
C MET A 1 -11.21 16.63 7.89
N THR A 2 -10.38 17.35 7.15
CA THR A 2 -8.93 17.38 7.37
C THR A 2 -8.64 18.38 8.50
N ASP A 3 -8.01 17.93 9.58
CA ASP A 3 -7.62 18.81 10.68
C ASP A 3 -6.44 19.69 10.25
N VAL A 4 -6.57 21.00 10.48
CA VAL A 4 -5.56 21.99 10.08
C VAL A 4 -4.94 22.53 11.36
N ARG A 5 -3.68 22.20 11.58
CA ARG A 5 -2.90 22.65 12.73
C ARG A 5 -1.99 23.79 12.32
N THR A 6 -1.66 24.64 13.28
CA THR A 6 -0.73 25.75 13.07
C THR A 6 0.56 25.45 13.82
N PHE A 7 1.68 25.45 13.10
CA PHE A 7 3.02 25.28 13.65
C PHE A 7 3.73 26.63 13.70
N THR A 8 4.32 26.98 14.85
CA THR A 8 5.09 28.22 14.99
C THR A 8 6.57 27.93 14.79
N PHE A 9 7.14 28.43 13.69
CA PHE A 9 8.56 28.35 13.39
C PHE A 9 9.33 29.47 14.09
N MET A 10 10.30 29.09 14.94
CA MET A 10 11.21 30.00 15.66
C MET A 10 10.51 31.15 16.41
N ASN A 11 9.29 30.94 16.91
CA ASN A 11 8.44 31.97 17.55
C ASN A 11 8.18 33.22 16.68
N GLN A 12 8.42 33.14 15.37
CA GLN A 12 8.36 34.30 14.47
C GLN A 12 7.36 34.11 13.33
N ALA A 13 7.06 32.87 12.93
CA ALA A 13 6.20 32.65 11.79
C ALA A 13 5.25 31.46 11.96
N SER A 14 4.01 31.65 11.52
CA SER A 14 2.93 30.67 11.57
C SER A 14 2.85 29.90 10.25
N ILE A 15 3.02 28.58 10.32
CA ILE A 15 2.97 27.65 9.20
C ILE A 15 1.73 26.77 9.36
N ARG A 16 0.83 26.77 8.38
CA ARG A 16 -0.32 25.86 8.36
C ARG A 16 0.12 24.46 7.95
N VAL A 17 -0.33 23.47 8.72
CA VAL A 17 -0.06 22.05 8.54
C VAL A 17 -1.37 21.30 8.44
N VAL A 18 -1.48 20.45 7.43
CA VAL A 18 -2.61 19.55 7.21
C VAL A 18 -2.11 18.15 7.46
N GLU A 19 -2.75 17.40 8.35
CA GLU A 19 -2.40 16.00 8.55
C GLU A 19 -3.14 15.14 7.52
N ARG A 20 -2.38 14.41 6.70
CA ARG A 20 -2.93 13.50 5.69
C ARG A 20 -2.09 12.24 5.64
N ASP A 21 -2.75 11.08 5.71
CA ASP A 21 -2.08 9.78 5.74
C ASP A 21 -1.03 9.68 6.87
N ARG A 22 -1.33 10.32 8.02
CA ARG A 22 -0.44 10.47 9.20
C ARG A 22 0.91 11.16 8.90
N ARG A 23 1.01 11.84 7.77
CA ARG A 23 2.15 12.68 7.41
C ARG A 23 1.75 14.15 7.51
N PRO A 24 2.64 15.01 8.03
CA PRO A 24 2.40 16.44 8.01
C PRO A 24 2.59 16.98 6.59
N TRP A 25 1.58 17.68 6.08
CA TRP A 25 1.66 18.43 4.83
C TRP A 25 1.63 19.92 5.12
N PHE A 26 2.69 20.63 4.74
CA PHE A 26 2.89 22.04 5.01
C PHE A 26 2.41 22.90 3.84
N VAL A 27 1.75 24.02 4.12
CA VAL A 27 1.41 24.97 3.05
C VAL A 27 2.68 25.63 2.52
N ALA A 28 3.02 25.38 1.27
CA ALA A 28 4.27 25.83 0.65
C ALA A 28 4.44 27.36 0.69
N LEU A 29 3.33 28.10 0.57
CA LEU A 29 3.33 29.56 0.67
C LEU A 29 3.78 30.02 2.06
N ASP A 30 3.30 29.39 3.12
CA ASP A 30 3.65 29.76 4.49
C ASP A 30 5.10 29.39 4.77
N VAL A 31 5.53 28.19 4.35
CA VAL A 31 6.93 27.75 4.45
C VAL A 31 7.88 28.68 3.71
N CYS A 32 7.47 29.22 2.55
CA CYS A 32 8.33 30.14 1.82
C CYS A 32 8.33 31.55 2.43
N THR A 33 7.19 32.01 2.95
CA THR A 33 7.08 33.36 3.51
C THR A 33 7.66 33.46 4.92
N ALA A 34 7.54 32.42 5.75
CA ALA A 34 7.98 32.38 7.15
C ALA A 34 9.48 32.68 7.36
N PRO A 35 10.43 32.07 6.62
CA PRO A 35 11.86 32.36 6.73
C PRO A 35 12.32 33.44 5.73
N GLY A 36 11.38 34.06 5.00
CA GLY A 36 11.68 34.93 3.86
C GLY A 36 12.35 34.21 2.68
N LEU A 37 12.04 32.94 2.44
CA LEU A 37 12.52 32.17 1.28
C LEU A 37 12.06 32.82 -0.05
N GLU A 38 12.70 32.44 -1.16
CA GLU A 38 12.29 32.90 -2.49
C GLU A 38 10.83 32.55 -2.80
N LYS A 39 10.23 33.27 -3.77
CA LYS A 39 8.83 33.11 -4.19
C LYS A 39 8.47 31.62 -4.32
N PRO A 40 7.35 31.16 -3.73
CA PRO A 40 6.99 29.74 -3.66
C PRO A 40 7.09 29.02 -5.01
N VAL A 41 6.63 29.66 -6.08
CA VAL A 41 6.61 29.12 -7.45
C VAL A 41 8.02 28.81 -8.00
N ARG A 42 9.07 29.52 -7.56
CA ARG A 42 10.45 29.19 -7.96
C ARG A 42 11.04 28.12 -7.05
N SER A 43 10.82 28.26 -5.75
CA SER A 43 11.37 27.37 -4.73
C SER A 43 10.86 25.93 -4.90
N THR A 44 9.57 25.74 -5.21
CA THR A 44 8.96 24.41 -5.33
C THR A 44 9.22 23.72 -6.67
N ARG A 45 9.81 24.38 -7.67
CA ARG A 45 10.16 23.73 -8.95
C ARG A 45 11.19 22.63 -8.82
N TYR A 46 12.00 22.70 -7.77
CA TYR A 46 13.08 21.76 -7.53
C TYR A 46 12.69 20.60 -6.60
N LEU A 47 11.42 20.55 -6.19
CA LEU A 47 10.87 19.43 -5.45
C LEU A 47 10.37 18.39 -6.44
N ASP A 48 10.40 17.14 -6.05
CA ASP A 48 9.84 16.05 -6.85
C ASP A 48 8.31 16.11 -6.80
N GLU A 49 7.64 15.49 -7.78
CA GLU A 49 6.17 15.52 -7.84
C GLU A 49 5.51 14.77 -6.68
N GLU A 50 6.20 13.80 -6.09
CA GLU A 50 5.74 13.07 -4.90
C GLU A 50 5.77 13.90 -3.62
N GLU A 51 6.64 14.91 -3.56
CA GLU A 51 6.76 15.85 -2.44
C GLU A 51 5.70 16.97 -2.52
N LYS A 52 4.91 17.02 -3.60
CA LYS A 52 3.94 18.08 -3.89
C LYS A 52 2.52 17.54 -3.90
N LEU A 53 1.61 18.37 -3.40
CA LEU A 53 0.19 18.09 -3.50
C LEU A 53 -0.61 19.36 -3.75
N HIS A 54 -1.29 19.39 -4.90
CA HIS A 54 -2.24 20.44 -5.23
C HIS A 54 -3.60 20.13 -4.61
N VAL A 55 -4.10 21.05 -3.78
CA VAL A 55 -5.41 20.92 -3.12
C VAL A 55 -6.33 22.06 -3.48
N SER A 56 -7.62 21.75 -3.61
CA SER A 56 -8.67 22.74 -3.84
C SER A 56 -8.71 23.79 -2.70
N PRO A 57 -9.08 25.05 -2.97
CA PRO A 57 -9.24 26.08 -1.94
C PRO A 57 -10.19 25.68 -0.80
N THR A 58 -11.14 24.76 -1.07
CA THR A 58 -12.13 24.30 -0.10
C THR A 58 -11.50 23.56 1.08
N VAL A 59 -10.35 22.90 0.86
CA VAL A 59 -9.64 22.12 1.90
C VAL A 59 -9.15 23.01 3.04
N LEU A 60 -8.78 24.26 2.74
CA LEU A 60 -8.33 25.26 3.72
C LEU A 60 -9.34 26.42 3.86
N SER A 61 -10.62 26.17 3.58
CA SER A 61 -11.68 27.19 3.52
C SER A 61 -11.78 28.06 4.78
N LYS A 62 -11.63 27.46 5.98
CA LYS A 62 -11.65 28.18 7.28
C LYS A 62 -10.36 28.97 7.57
N HIS A 63 -9.26 28.64 6.90
CA HIS A 63 -7.94 29.27 7.10
C HIS A 63 -7.47 29.98 5.83
N ARG A 64 -8.41 30.52 5.05
CA ARG A 64 -8.11 31.17 3.78
C ARG A 64 -7.37 32.48 4.02
N ARG A 65 -6.20 32.68 3.41
CA ARG A 65 -5.62 34.04 3.32
C ARG A 65 -6.47 34.87 2.36
N ALA A 66 -6.81 36.09 2.75
CA ALA A 66 -7.41 37.05 1.84
C ALA A 66 -6.50 37.23 0.61
N GLY A 67 -7.07 37.14 -0.60
CA GLY A 67 -6.32 37.28 -1.86
C GLY A 67 -5.77 35.98 -2.50
N VAL A 68 -6.02 34.79 -1.92
CA VAL A 68 -5.73 33.52 -2.62
C VAL A 68 -6.79 33.30 -3.70
N GLY A 69 -6.38 33.38 -4.96
CA GLY A 69 -7.23 33.17 -6.13
C GLY A 69 -7.81 31.75 -6.21
N PRO A 70 -8.57 31.43 -7.28
CA PRO A 70 -9.23 30.13 -7.45
C PRO A 70 -8.26 28.94 -7.59
N GLN A 71 -6.94 29.17 -7.69
CA GLN A 71 -5.93 28.18 -8.09
C GLN A 71 -5.55 27.14 -7.01
N GLY A 72 -6.24 27.08 -5.88
CA GLY A 72 -5.94 26.11 -4.83
C GLY A 72 -4.64 26.41 -4.07
N TYR A 73 -4.25 25.48 -3.20
CA TYR A 73 -3.02 25.54 -2.42
C TYR A 73 -2.06 24.46 -2.89
N LEU A 74 -0.76 24.77 -2.83
CA LEU A 74 0.30 23.77 -2.93
C LEU A 74 0.73 23.39 -1.52
N LEU A 75 0.59 22.11 -1.20
CA LEU A 75 1.13 21.49 -0.01
C LEU A 75 2.44 20.78 -0.35
N ILE A 76 3.37 20.77 0.60
CA ILE A 76 4.62 20.03 0.53
C ILE A 76 4.73 19.11 1.74
N ASP A 77 5.32 17.94 1.57
CA ASP A 77 5.59 17.04 2.68
C ASP A 77 6.86 17.46 3.46
N GLU A 78 7.25 16.64 4.44
CA GLU A 78 8.42 16.91 5.28
C GLU A 78 9.74 16.81 4.50
N SER A 79 9.83 15.90 3.52
CA SER A 79 11.00 15.80 2.63
C SER A 79 11.16 17.10 1.82
N GLY A 80 10.07 17.56 1.20
CA GLY A 80 10.05 18.79 0.44
C GLY A 80 10.40 20.02 1.30
N LEU A 81 9.91 20.07 2.54
CA LEU A 81 10.28 21.10 3.51
C LEU A 81 11.80 21.13 3.73
N TYR A 82 12.43 20.00 4.02
CA TYR A 82 13.89 19.92 4.24
C TYR A 82 14.67 20.29 2.98
N SER A 83 14.25 19.82 1.81
CA SER A 83 14.83 20.18 0.51
C SER A 83 14.84 21.69 0.28
N LEU A 84 13.74 22.39 0.61
CA LEU A 84 13.65 23.85 0.50
C LEU A 84 14.58 24.56 1.49
N VAL A 85 14.58 24.15 2.76
CA VAL A 85 15.33 24.82 3.82
C VAL A 85 16.85 24.63 3.64
N LEU A 86 17.29 23.42 3.27
CA LEU A 86 18.72 23.11 3.11
C LEU A 86 19.35 23.81 1.90
N ARG A 87 18.56 24.06 0.84
CA ARG A 87 18.97 24.79 -0.37
C ARG A 87 18.97 26.32 -0.16
N SER A 88 18.17 26.81 0.78
CA SER A 88 18.02 28.25 1.01
C SER A 88 19.31 28.93 1.48
N ARG A 89 19.53 30.16 1.01
CA ARG A 89 20.63 31.04 1.43
C ARG A 89 20.20 32.08 2.48
N ARG A 90 18.92 32.09 2.89
CA ARG A 90 18.36 33.11 3.79
C ARG A 90 18.88 32.95 5.23
N PRO A 91 19.09 34.05 5.99
CA PRO A 91 19.59 33.97 7.38
C PRO A 91 18.75 33.09 8.31
N ALA A 92 17.42 33.16 8.23
CA ALA A 92 16.53 32.31 9.03
C ALA A 92 16.69 30.82 8.69
N ALA A 93 16.79 30.47 7.40
CA ALA A 93 17.03 29.11 6.96
C ALA A 93 18.43 28.59 7.35
N LYS A 94 19.44 29.48 7.36
CA LYS A 94 20.79 29.13 7.84
C LYS A 94 20.80 28.74 9.32
N GLN A 95 20.00 29.39 10.16
CA GLN A 95 19.90 29.02 11.58
C GLN A 95 19.36 27.60 11.76
N PHE A 96 18.25 27.27 11.11
CA PHE A 96 17.71 25.91 11.12
C PHE A 96 18.68 24.90 10.52
N LYS A 97 19.27 25.21 9.36
CA LYS A 97 20.28 24.36 8.72
C LYS A 97 21.48 24.11 9.65
N HIS A 98 22.00 25.13 10.33
CA HIS A 98 23.10 24.96 11.27
C HIS A 98 22.70 24.13 12.47
N TRP A 99 21.51 24.34 13.03
CA TRP A 99 21.00 23.54 14.12
C TRP A 99 20.91 22.06 13.72
N VAL A 100 20.27 21.75 12.58
CA VAL A 100 20.19 20.37 12.08
C VAL A 100 21.57 19.77 11.79
N THR A 101 22.46 20.50 11.09
CA THR A 101 23.74 19.95 10.62
C THR A 101 24.84 19.91 11.67
N ARG A 102 24.80 20.76 12.70
CA ARG A 102 25.84 20.84 13.74
C ARG A 102 25.43 20.18 15.05
N GLU A 103 24.14 20.15 15.36
CA GLU A 103 23.63 19.63 16.62
C GLU A 103 22.89 18.31 16.40
N VAL A 104 21.79 18.33 15.65
CA VAL A 104 20.88 17.17 15.53
C VAL A 104 21.57 15.98 14.84
N LEU A 105 22.02 16.14 13.60
CA LEU A 105 22.60 15.05 12.82
C LEU A 105 23.90 14.50 13.45
N PRO A 106 24.84 15.33 13.94
CA PRO A 106 26.02 14.82 14.63
C PRO A 106 25.72 14.10 15.94
N THR A 107 24.65 14.47 16.63
CA THR A 107 24.17 13.78 17.84
C THR A 107 23.62 12.41 17.44
N ILE A 108 22.65 12.35 16.51
CA ILE A 108 22.09 11.09 16.00
C ILE A 108 23.20 10.16 15.49
N ARG A 109 24.20 10.67 14.76
CA ARG A 109 25.33 9.86 14.29
C ARG A 109 26.13 9.23 15.44
N ARG A 110 26.28 9.93 16.56
CA ARG A 110 27.08 9.49 17.71
C ARG A 110 26.29 8.57 18.65
N THR A 111 25.03 8.89 18.92
CA THR A 111 24.22 8.26 19.97
C THR A 111 23.10 7.38 19.42
N GLY A 112 22.80 7.48 18.12
CA GLY A 112 21.64 6.83 17.49
C GLY A 112 20.32 7.58 17.69
N ALA A 113 20.27 8.65 18.50
CA ALA A 113 19.03 9.37 18.81
C ALA A 113 19.29 10.86 19.13
N TYR A 114 18.26 11.70 18.96
CA TYR A 114 18.26 13.09 19.44
C TYR A 114 17.17 13.27 20.48
N VAL A 115 17.55 13.78 21.65
CA VAL A 115 16.63 14.16 22.73
C VAL A 115 16.65 15.68 22.82
N ASP A 116 15.48 16.31 22.72
CA ASP A 116 15.36 17.77 22.79
C ASP A 116 15.64 18.24 24.24
N PRO A 117 16.75 18.96 24.49
CA PRO A 117 17.12 19.40 25.83
C PRO A 117 16.13 20.45 26.41
N ARG A 118 15.23 21.00 25.59
CA ARG A 118 14.16 21.90 26.05
C ARG A 118 12.98 21.16 26.66
N ARG A 119 12.84 19.87 26.36
CA ARG A 119 11.72 19.02 26.79
C ARG A 119 12.10 18.05 27.89
N VAL A 120 13.35 17.59 27.87
CA VAL A 120 13.88 16.61 28.81
C VAL A 120 15.19 17.16 29.35
N ASP A 121 15.38 17.08 30.66
CA ASP A 121 16.66 17.39 31.26
C ASP A 121 17.68 16.32 30.82
N THR A 122 18.56 16.70 29.88
CA THR A 122 19.57 15.80 29.34
C THR A 122 20.75 15.57 30.29
N THR A 123 20.84 16.32 31.40
CA THR A 123 21.88 16.14 32.41
C THR A 123 21.53 15.01 33.38
N ASP A 124 20.24 14.72 33.56
CA ASP A 124 19.75 13.60 34.36
C ASP A 124 19.56 12.33 33.50
N PRO A 125 20.35 11.27 33.71
CA PRO A 125 20.19 10.01 32.99
C PRO A 125 18.81 9.35 33.17
N GLU A 126 18.16 9.52 34.33
CA GLU A 126 16.85 8.92 34.59
C GLU A 126 15.74 9.59 33.78
N ALA A 127 15.77 10.93 33.70
CA ALA A 127 14.86 11.70 32.86
C ALA A 127 14.97 11.29 31.38
N VAL A 128 16.19 11.12 30.86
CA VAL A 128 16.43 10.66 29.48
C VAL A 128 15.90 9.24 29.26
N ALA A 129 16.15 8.33 30.19
CA ALA A 129 15.69 6.95 30.10
C ALA A 129 14.16 6.85 30.10
N LYS A 130 13.49 7.62 30.97
CA LYS A 130 12.02 7.68 31.03
C LYS A 130 11.42 8.19 29.72
N ALA A 131 11.94 9.30 29.20
CA ALA A 131 11.46 9.87 27.94
C ALA A 131 11.66 8.92 26.75
N ALA A 132 12.79 8.21 26.71
CA ALA A 132 13.07 7.22 25.67
C ALA A 132 12.10 6.03 25.75
N TRP A 133 11.77 5.57 26.95
CA TRP A 133 10.79 4.48 27.15
C TRP A 133 9.39 4.88 26.69
N GLU A 134 8.91 6.06 27.09
CA GLU A 134 7.60 6.58 26.68
C GLU A 134 7.51 6.75 25.15
N ALA A 135 8.58 7.26 24.52
CA ALA A 135 8.68 7.33 23.06
C ALA A 135 8.66 5.95 22.40
N ALA A 136 9.32 4.95 22.99
CA ALA A 136 9.32 3.58 22.47
C ALA A 136 7.93 2.92 22.57
N GLN A 137 7.18 3.14 23.66
CA GLN A 137 5.82 2.61 23.82
C GLN A 137 4.86 3.21 22.78
N THR A 138 4.86 4.53 22.63
CA THR A 138 4.02 5.22 21.63
C THR A 138 4.37 4.78 20.21
N ALA A 139 5.65 4.65 19.86
CA ALA A 139 6.07 4.12 18.57
C ALA A 139 5.60 2.68 18.35
N ARG A 140 5.67 1.83 19.39
CA ARG A 140 5.17 0.45 19.34
C ARG A 140 3.67 0.39 19.10
N GLU A 141 2.89 1.21 19.80
CA GLU A 141 1.43 1.29 19.63
C GLU A 141 1.07 1.66 18.19
N LEU A 142 1.71 2.69 17.63
CA LEU A 142 1.51 3.10 16.24
C LEU A 142 1.82 1.97 15.24
N LEU A 143 2.92 1.23 15.45
CA LEU A 143 3.28 0.09 14.61
C LEU A 143 2.27 -1.06 14.73
N VAL A 144 1.73 -1.32 15.92
CA VAL A 144 0.68 -2.32 16.13
C VAL A 144 -0.59 -1.90 15.39
N GLU A 145 -0.99 -0.64 15.48
CA GLU A 145 -2.13 -0.11 14.72
C GLU A 145 -1.92 -0.22 13.20
N GLU A 146 -0.72 0.09 12.70
CA GLU A 146 -0.40 -0.04 11.29
C GLU A 146 -0.51 -1.49 10.81
N ARG A 147 0.01 -2.43 11.60
CA ARG A 147 -0.09 -3.86 11.31
C ARG A 147 -1.53 -4.32 11.33
N ALA A 148 -2.33 -3.90 12.30
CA ALA A 148 -3.75 -4.23 12.38
C ALA A 148 -4.52 -3.75 11.13
N LYS A 149 -4.32 -2.49 10.72
CA LYS A 149 -4.93 -1.94 9.50
C LYS A 149 -4.49 -2.67 8.23
N ARG A 150 -3.20 -3.01 8.12
CA ARG A 150 -2.68 -3.81 7.00
C ARG A 150 -3.29 -5.19 6.97
N TRP A 151 -3.43 -5.83 8.13
CA TRP A 151 -4.07 -7.13 8.27
C TRP A 151 -5.53 -7.11 7.85
N GLU A 152 -6.29 -6.09 8.26
CA GLU A 152 -7.70 -5.92 7.85
C GLU A 152 -7.84 -5.78 6.33
N VAL A 153 -7.00 -4.96 5.70
CA VAL A 153 -6.97 -4.80 4.23
C VAL A 153 -6.62 -6.12 3.54
N GLU A 154 -5.66 -6.87 4.08
CA GLU A 154 -5.23 -8.14 3.52
C GLU A 154 -6.33 -9.22 3.66
N GLN A 155 -7.00 -9.27 4.81
CA GLN A 155 -8.14 -10.16 5.03
C GLN A 155 -9.29 -9.85 4.07
N ALA A 156 -9.62 -8.57 3.89
CA ALA A 156 -10.62 -8.15 2.91
C ALA A 156 -10.22 -8.57 1.48
N ARG A 157 -8.94 -8.42 1.12
CA ARG A 157 -8.40 -8.88 -0.17
C ARG A 157 -8.51 -10.38 -0.34
N GLU A 158 -8.20 -11.18 0.67
CA GLU A 158 -8.28 -12.64 0.60
C GLU A 158 -9.73 -13.11 0.50
N GLN A 159 -10.67 -12.47 1.21
CA GLN A 159 -12.10 -12.74 1.06
C GLN A 159 -12.63 -12.39 -0.34
N ASP A 160 -12.11 -11.33 -0.95
CA ASP A 160 -12.49 -10.93 -2.31
C ASP A 160 -11.70 -11.67 -3.40
N ARG A 161 -10.59 -12.34 -3.06
CA ARG A 161 -9.76 -13.13 -3.97
C ARG A 161 -10.56 -14.12 -4.83
N PRO A 162 -11.46 -14.97 -4.30
CA PRO A 162 -12.26 -15.84 -5.14
C PRO A 162 -13.17 -15.07 -6.11
N LYS A 163 -13.73 -13.93 -5.70
CA LYS A 163 -14.56 -13.08 -6.59
C LYS A 163 -13.74 -12.45 -7.71
N VAL A 164 -12.50 -12.04 -7.41
CA VAL A 164 -11.56 -11.48 -8.40
C VAL A 164 -11.10 -12.55 -9.39
N LEU A 165 -10.78 -13.75 -8.92
CA LEU A 165 -10.39 -14.88 -9.78
C LEU A 165 -11.52 -15.24 -10.75
N VAL A 166 -12.75 -15.41 -10.25
CA VAL A 166 -13.92 -15.62 -11.10
C VAL A 166 -14.09 -14.44 -12.07
N ALA A 167 -13.99 -13.20 -11.61
CA ALA A 167 -14.09 -12.05 -12.52
C ALA A 167 -12.97 -12.00 -13.59
N ASN A 168 -11.78 -12.53 -13.33
CA ASN A 168 -10.69 -12.60 -14.31
C ASN A 168 -10.80 -13.81 -15.26
N GLU A 169 -11.47 -14.88 -14.84
CA GLU A 169 -11.80 -16.00 -15.73
C GLU A 169 -12.91 -15.59 -16.71
N PHE A 170 -13.92 -14.86 -16.22
CA PHE A 170 -15.03 -14.38 -17.03
C PHE A 170 -14.64 -13.20 -17.93
N PHE A 171 -13.78 -12.29 -17.47
CA PHE A 171 -13.27 -11.18 -18.26
C PHE A 171 -11.79 -11.42 -18.54
N GLY A 172 -11.39 -11.57 -19.81
CA GLY A 172 -9.97 -11.72 -20.16
C GLY A 172 -9.10 -10.57 -19.63
N SER A 173 -7.77 -10.66 -19.73
CA SER A 173 -6.80 -9.74 -19.10
C SER A 173 -7.08 -8.24 -19.30
N SER A 174 -7.75 -7.85 -20.38
CA SER A 174 -8.17 -6.46 -20.62
C SER A 174 -9.43 -6.00 -19.85
N GLY A 175 -10.06 -6.85 -19.02
CA GLY A 175 -11.30 -6.53 -18.31
C GLY A 175 -12.54 -6.41 -19.23
N LEU A 176 -12.42 -6.89 -20.46
CA LEU A 176 -13.43 -6.79 -21.52
C LEU A 176 -13.93 -8.19 -21.90
N MET A 177 -15.24 -8.35 -22.01
CA MET A 177 -15.90 -9.58 -22.42
C MET A 177 -16.43 -9.44 -23.85
N GLY A 178 -16.11 -10.40 -24.72
CA GLY A 178 -16.63 -10.40 -26.09
C GLY A 178 -18.14 -10.67 -26.12
N LEU A 179 -18.86 -10.13 -27.11
CA LEU A 179 -20.31 -10.34 -27.25
C LEU A 179 -20.70 -11.82 -27.34
N ARG A 180 -19.84 -12.65 -27.95
CA ARG A 180 -20.05 -14.10 -28.05
C ARG A 180 -19.87 -14.81 -26.71
N GLU A 181 -18.88 -14.41 -25.93
CA GLU A 181 -18.63 -14.94 -24.58
C GLU A 181 -19.75 -14.52 -23.63
N ALA A 182 -20.15 -13.25 -23.67
CA ALA A 182 -21.29 -12.75 -22.93
C ALA A 182 -22.58 -13.52 -23.27
N ALA A 183 -22.88 -13.70 -24.56
CA ALA A 183 -24.05 -14.48 -24.98
C ALA A 183 -24.01 -15.92 -24.43
N ARG A 184 -22.85 -16.58 -24.46
CA ARG A 184 -22.67 -17.92 -23.86
C ARG A 184 -22.89 -17.91 -22.35
N ALA A 185 -22.38 -16.91 -21.64
CA ALA A 185 -22.56 -16.76 -20.20
C ALA A 185 -24.04 -16.58 -19.80
N PHE A 186 -24.84 -15.96 -20.67
CA PHE A 186 -26.30 -15.82 -20.49
C PHE A 186 -27.12 -16.98 -21.09
N GLY A 187 -26.48 -18.02 -21.62
CA GLY A 187 -27.18 -19.17 -22.22
C GLY A 187 -27.85 -18.88 -23.57
N MET A 188 -27.55 -17.74 -24.20
CA MET A 188 -28.18 -17.27 -25.43
C MET A 188 -27.30 -17.51 -26.65
N ARG A 189 -27.93 -17.62 -27.83
CA ARG A 189 -27.20 -17.51 -29.10
C ARG A 189 -26.75 -16.05 -29.29
N GLN A 190 -25.57 -15.83 -29.85
CA GLN A 190 -25.01 -14.48 -30.07
C GLN A 190 -25.96 -13.54 -30.84
N SER A 191 -26.73 -14.06 -31.81
CA SER A 191 -27.73 -13.28 -32.54
C SER A 191 -28.89 -12.84 -31.63
N GLY A 192 -29.37 -13.73 -30.75
CA GLY A 192 -30.41 -13.42 -29.77
C GLY A 192 -29.92 -12.43 -28.70
N PHE A 193 -28.63 -12.46 -28.36
CA PHE A 193 -28.03 -11.54 -27.39
C PHE A 193 -27.76 -10.13 -27.95
N THR A 194 -27.38 -10.02 -29.23
CA THR A 194 -27.12 -8.70 -29.84
C THR A 194 -28.39 -7.93 -30.20
N GLY A 195 -29.53 -8.60 -30.39
CA GLY A 195 -30.82 -7.96 -30.64
C GLY A 195 -31.25 -6.97 -29.53
N PRO A 196 -31.33 -7.40 -28.26
CA PRO A 196 -31.63 -6.53 -27.12
C PRO A 196 -30.65 -5.36 -27.00
N LEU A 197 -29.36 -5.61 -27.19
CA LEU A 197 -28.32 -4.56 -27.16
C LEU A 197 -28.54 -3.50 -28.25
N ARG A 198 -29.00 -3.89 -29.45
CA ARG A 198 -29.40 -2.94 -30.51
C ARG A 198 -30.66 -2.16 -30.13
N ARG A 199 -31.69 -2.84 -29.60
CA ARG A 199 -32.93 -2.21 -29.14
C ARG A 199 -32.69 -1.17 -28.04
N TRP A 200 -31.77 -1.46 -27.10
CA TRP A 200 -31.39 -0.52 -26.05
C TRP A 200 -30.45 0.59 -26.52
N GLY A 201 -30.07 0.61 -27.81
CA GLY A 201 -29.17 1.61 -28.38
C GLY A 201 -27.71 1.46 -27.95
N TRP A 202 -27.27 0.27 -27.53
CA TRP A 202 -25.89 0.02 -27.10
C TRP A 202 -24.98 -0.36 -28.24
N LEU A 203 -25.51 -1.11 -29.21
CA LEU A 203 -24.83 -1.46 -30.45
C LEU A 203 -25.40 -0.65 -31.62
N ASP A 204 -24.56 -0.45 -32.64
CA ASP A 204 -25.00 0.03 -33.94
C ASP A 204 -25.98 -0.98 -34.61
N GLN A 205 -26.79 -0.53 -35.57
CA GLN A 205 -27.78 -1.39 -36.24
C GLN A 205 -27.17 -2.27 -37.34
N GLN A 206 -26.10 -1.84 -37.99
CA GLN A 206 -25.48 -2.55 -39.12
C GLN A 206 -24.15 -3.22 -38.73
N SER A 207 -23.47 -2.71 -37.71
CA SER A 207 -22.19 -3.25 -37.22
C SER A 207 -22.29 -3.83 -35.80
N VAL A 208 -21.19 -4.36 -35.27
CA VAL A 208 -21.04 -4.80 -33.87
C VAL A 208 -20.30 -3.78 -33.01
N GLY A 209 -20.14 -2.55 -33.50
CA GLY A 209 -19.58 -1.44 -32.72
C GLY A 209 -20.55 -0.95 -31.65
N ALA A 210 -20.02 -0.60 -30.48
CA ALA A 210 -20.76 0.09 -29.43
C ALA A 210 -21.03 1.55 -29.82
N LYS A 211 -22.25 2.03 -29.55
CA LYS A 211 -22.64 3.43 -29.71
C LYS A 211 -22.07 4.29 -28.58
N ALA A 212 -21.93 5.59 -28.86
CA ALA A 212 -21.42 6.60 -27.91
C ALA A 212 -22.08 6.48 -26.53
N TYR A 213 -23.40 6.36 -26.47
CA TYR A 213 -24.14 6.17 -25.21
C TYR A 213 -23.60 5.02 -24.33
N ALA A 214 -23.33 3.85 -24.92
CA ALA A 214 -22.84 2.70 -24.16
C ALA A 214 -21.38 2.86 -23.74
N THR A 215 -20.58 3.59 -24.51
CA THR A 215 -19.18 3.88 -24.18
C THR A 215 -19.05 4.95 -23.11
N GLU A 216 -19.76 6.07 -23.26
CA GLU A 216 -19.79 7.17 -22.27
C GLU A 216 -20.38 6.72 -20.93
N SER A 217 -21.37 5.84 -20.96
CA SER A 217 -21.95 5.25 -19.74
C SER A 217 -21.04 4.20 -19.08
N GLY A 218 -19.92 3.83 -19.71
CA GLY A 218 -18.97 2.82 -19.24
C GLY A 218 -19.54 1.39 -19.26
N TYR A 219 -20.50 1.11 -20.14
CA TYR A 219 -21.04 -0.24 -20.32
C TYR A 219 -20.24 -1.05 -21.33
N MET A 220 -19.71 -0.40 -22.37
CA MET A 220 -18.99 -1.06 -23.46
C MET A 220 -17.77 -0.26 -23.91
N GLU A 221 -16.79 -0.94 -24.49
CA GLU A 221 -15.62 -0.32 -25.11
C GLU A 221 -15.43 -0.86 -26.53
N ASN A 222 -15.04 0.01 -27.46
CA ASN A 222 -14.79 -0.37 -28.85
C ASN A 222 -13.34 -0.80 -29.04
N LYS A 223 -13.11 -2.04 -29.49
CA LYS A 223 -11.82 -2.47 -30.01
C LYS A 223 -11.79 -2.36 -31.53
N VAL A 224 -10.77 -1.68 -32.04
CA VAL A 224 -10.49 -1.56 -33.47
C VAL A 224 -9.51 -2.65 -33.88
N TYR A 225 -9.87 -3.40 -34.92
CA TYR A 225 -9.04 -4.43 -35.53
C TYR A 225 -8.65 -3.98 -36.93
N LEU A 226 -7.35 -3.98 -37.22
CA LEU A 226 -6.82 -3.71 -38.55
C LEU A 226 -6.78 -5.02 -39.34
N THR A 227 -7.38 -5.05 -40.52
CA THR A 227 -7.38 -6.19 -41.43
C THR A 227 -7.01 -5.72 -42.83
N ALA A 228 -6.55 -6.62 -43.70
CA ALA A 228 -6.15 -6.27 -45.07
C ALA A 228 -7.25 -5.54 -45.88
N GLY A 229 -8.52 -5.74 -45.54
CA GLY A 229 -9.68 -5.09 -46.16
C GLY A 229 -10.21 -3.84 -45.45
N GLY A 230 -9.50 -3.29 -44.45
CA GLY A 230 -9.90 -2.08 -43.73
C GLY A 230 -9.94 -2.25 -42.20
N GLN A 231 -10.69 -1.37 -41.53
CA GLN A 231 -10.83 -1.39 -40.07
C GLN A 231 -12.18 -1.99 -39.66
N THR A 232 -12.15 -2.93 -38.71
CA THR A 232 -13.37 -3.47 -38.10
C THR A 232 -13.44 -3.05 -36.64
N ILE A 233 -14.59 -2.51 -36.23
CA ILE A 233 -14.83 -2.12 -34.83
C ILE A 233 -15.72 -3.14 -34.16
N SER A 234 -15.32 -3.63 -33.00
CA SER A 234 -16.13 -4.53 -32.17
C SER A 234 -16.31 -3.98 -30.77
N GLY A 235 -17.57 -3.77 -30.38
CA GLY A 235 -17.96 -3.41 -29.03
C GLY A 235 -17.82 -4.60 -28.08
N LYS A 236 -17.08 -4.41 -26.99
CA LYS A 236 -16.92 -5.38 -25.91
C LYS A 236 -17.57 -4.87 -24.64
N LEU A 237 -18.08 -5.78 -23.81
CA LEU A 237 -18.75 -5.44 -22.55
C LEU A 237 -17.74 -5.28 -21.42
N ILE A 238 -17.90 -4.22 -20.64
CA ILE A 238 -17.18 -4.01 -19.38
C ILE A 238 -17.98 -4.68 -18.24
N ARG A 239 -17.37 -4.95 -17.09
CA ARG A 239 -18.04 -5.51 -15.89
C ARG A 239 -19.39 -4.84 -15.58
N LYS A 240 -19.41 -3.50 -15.62
CA LYS A 240 -20.63 -2.70 -15.42
C LYS A 240 -21.69 -2.98 -16.48
N GLY A 241 -21.29 -3.13 -17.75
CA GLY A 241 -22.16 -3.47 -18.87
C GLY A 241 -22.80 -4.84 -18.70
N VAL A 242 -22.02 -5.88 -18.40
CA VAL A 242 -22.54 -7.25 -18.18
C VAL A 242 -23.58 -7.28 -17.06
N ALA A 243 -23.30 -6.64 -15.92
CA ALA A 243 -24.22 -6.57 -14.79
C ALA A 243 -25.52 -5.80 -15.12
N ARG A 244 -25.45 -4.81 -16.01
CA ARG A 244 -26.60 -4.03 -16.46
C ARG A 244 -27.43 -4.78 -17.51
N VAL A 245 -26.79 -5.54 -18.39
CA VAL A 245 -27.46 -6.47 -19.31
C VAL A 245 -28.25 -7.52 -18.54
N ALA A 246 -27.64 -8.14 -17.52
CA ALA A 246 -28.30 -9.15 -16.69
C ALA A 246 -29.64 -8.64 -16.10
N ARG A 247 -29.62 -7.42 -15.53
CA ARG A 247 -30.84 -6.77 -15.01
C ARG A 247 -31.89 -6.52 -16.09
N LYS A 248 -31.48 -5.91 -17.21
CA LYS A 248 -32.42 -5.57 -18.28
C LYS A 248 -33.05 -6.80 -18.95
N LEU A 249 -32.33 -7.92 -19.04
CA LEU A 249 -32.89 -9.16 -19.60
C LEU A 249 -33.96 -9.76 -18.67
N VAL A 250 -33.76 -9.67 -17.35
CA VAL A 250 -34.79 -10.07 -16.37
C VAL A 250 -36.02 -9.17 -16.48
N ASP A 251 -35.82 -7.85 -16.53
CA ASP A 251 -36.91 -6.88 -16.64
C ASP A 251 -37.71 -7.03 -17.95
N ALA A 252 -37.05 -7.45 -19.04
CA ALA A 252 -37.70 -7.69 -20.34
C ALA A 252 -38.42 -9.05 -20.43
N GLY A 253 -38.33 -9.91 -19.41
CA GLY A 253 -38.92 -11.26 -19.43
C GLY A 253 -38.26 -12.22 -20.43
N GLU A 254 -37.12 -11.85 -21.02
CA GLU A 254 -36.42 -12.60 -22.05
C GLU A 254 -35.58 -13.72 -21.39
N ARG A 255 -36.21 -14.85 -21.05
CA ARG A 255 -35.51 -16.03 -20.52
C ARG A 255 -34.77 -16.79 -21.62
N SER A 256 -33.64 -17.40 -21.24
CA SER A 256 -32.83 -18.36 -22.02
C SER A 256 -33.70 -19.29 -22.89
N THR A 257 -33.44 -19.32 -24.20
CA THR A 257 -34.08 -20.24 -25.15
C THR A 257 -33.49 -21.66 -25.12
N ARG A 258 -32.65 -22.00 -24.13
CA ARG A 258 -32.14 -23.35 -23.93
C ARG A 258 -32.74 -23.96 -22.66
N PRO A 259 -33.29 -25.20 -22.72
CA PRO A 259 -33.56 -26.00 -21.53
C PRO A 259 -32.28 -26.12 -20.71
N ALA A 260 -32.43 -26.11 -19.38
CA ALA A 260 -31.35 -26.11 -18.40
C ALA A 260 -30.58 -27.45 -18.32
N GLU A 261 -30.18 -28.05 -19.45
CA GLU A 261 -29.53 -29.37 -19.48
C GLU A 261 -28.02 -29.33 -19.67
N HIS A 262 -27.41 -28.16 -19.87
CA HIS A 262 -25.95 -28.07 -20.04
C HIS A 262 -25.36 -26.96 -19.17
N SER A 263 -25.80 -26.89 -17.90
CA SER A 263 -24.85 -26.50 -16.86
C SER A 263 -23.79 -27.61 -16.88
N ARG A 264 -22.68 -27.39 -17.59
CA ARG A 264 -21.49 -28.21 -17.38
C ARG A 264 -21.19 -28.05 -15.91
N HIS A 265 -21.55 -29.08 -15.15
CA HIS A 265 -20.99 -29.36 -13.86
C HIS A 265 -19.49 -29.13 -14.01
N ILE A 266 -18.98 -28.01 -13.50
CA ILE A 266 -17.58 -27.96 -13.14
C ILE A 266 -17.49 -29.12 -12.14
N PRO A 267 -16.72 -30.18 -12.42
CA PRO A 267 -16.47 -31.17 -11.41
C PRO A 267 -15.73 -30.41 -10.32
N VAL A 268 -16.43 -30.06 -9.25
CA VAL A 268 -15.76 -29.89 -7.98
C VAL A 268 -15.42 -31.33 -7.63
N ASP A 269 -14.23 -31.75 -8.05
CA ASP A 269 -13.70 -33.05 -7.72
C ASP A 269 -13.54 -33.06 -6.20
N ASN A 270 -14.59 -33.52 -5.52
CA ASN A 270 -14.63 -33.67 -4.07
C ASN A 270 -13.95 -34.98 -3.66
N SER A 271 -12.98 -35.42 -4.46
CA SER A 271 -12.28 -36.70 -4.37
C SER A 271 -10.77 -36.48 -4.37
N SER A 272 -10.29 -35.52 -3.58
CA SER A 272 -8.87 -35.40 -3.22
C SER A 272 -8.68 -34.73 -1.85
N LEU A 273 -9.49 -35.12 -0.87
CA LEU A 273 -9.11 -35.07 0.54
C LEU A 273 -9.56 -36.37 1.21
N LEU A 274 -8.94 -37.46 0.78
CA LEU A 274 -8.78 -38.65 1.62
C LEU A 274 -7.74 -38.29 2.70
N ILE A 275 -8.13 -37.42 3.63
CA ILE A 275 -7.50 -37.34 4.93
C ILE A 275 -7.97 -38.59 5.66
N GLN A 276 -7.03 -39.49 5.95
CA GLN A 276 -7.30 -40.63 6.79
C GLN A 276 -7.95 -40.14 8.09
N ARG A 277 -9.18 -40.59 8.32
CA ARG A 277 -9.83 -40.52 9.62
C ARG A 277 -9.04 -41.43 10.56
N THR A 278 -8.14 -40.84 11.34
CA THR A 278 -7.77 -41.39 12.64
C THR A 278 -8.55 -40.63 13.71
N ASP A 279 -9.54 -41.34 14.22
CA ASP A 279 -10.26 -41.25 15.49
C ASP A 279 -10.42 -39.92 16.25
N ARG A 280 -11.71 -39.62 16.51
CA ARG A 280 -12.20 -38.74 17.58
C ARG A 280 -11.66 -39.19 18.95
N PRO A 281 -11.20 -38.27 19.82
CA PRO A 281 -11.22 -38.52 21.24
C PRO A 281 -12.64 -38.29 21.80
N GLN A 282 -13.23 -39.34 22.35
CA GLN A 282 -14.43 -39.27 23.18
C GLN A 282 -14.07 -38.69 24.55
N THR A 283 -14.85 -37.71 24.98
CA THR A 283 -14.90 -37.23 26.36
C THR A 283 -15.55 -38.28 27.25
N ALA A 284 -14.84 -38.79 28.27
CA ALA A 284 -15.47 -39.36 29.46
C ALA A 284 -14.52 -39.41 30.67
N ARG A 285 -14.95 -38.68 31.72
CA ARG A 285 -15.03 -39.09 33.14
C ARG A 285 -13.73 -39.39 33.91
N HIS A 286 -13.50 -38.51 34.89
CA HIS A 286 -12.77 -38.78 36.13
C HIS A 286 -13.33 -39.99 36.89
N PRO A 287 -12.46 -40.70 37.62
CA PRO A 287 -12.79 -41.27 38.90
C PRO A 287 -11.93 -40.68 40.03
N THR A 288 -12.44 -40.91 41.23
CA THR A 288 -12.22 -40.21 42.50
C THR A 288 -11.36 -41.07 43.44
N VAL A 289 -10.41 -40.43 44.14
CA VAL A 289 -9.90 -40.68 45.51
C VAL A 289 -9.11 -41.97 45.81
N ALA A 290 -7.90 -41.82 46.37
CA ALA A 290 -7.59 -42.18 47.77
C ALA A 290 -6.09 -41.98 48.13
N THR A 291 -5.91 -41.51 49.36
CA THR A 291 -4.71 -41.19 50.13
C THR A 291 -3.84 -42.40 50.51
N THR A 292 -2.67 -42.12 51.12
CA THR A 292 -1.74 -42.98 51.92
C THR A 292 -0.70 -43.74 51.08
N GLY A 293 0.62 -43.75 51.36
CA GLY A 293 1.46 -43.22 52.43
C GLY A 293 2.69 -44.13 52.61
N SER A 294 3.88 -43.53 52.83
CA SER A 294 5.12 -44.17 53.35
C SER A 294 5.86 -45.15 52.41
N ARG A 295 7.17 -45.44 52.48
CA ARG A 295 8.38 -44.92 53.16
C ARG A 295 9.55 -45.78 52.64
N GLY A 296 10.74 -45.18 52.50
CA GLY A 296 12.06 -45.84 52.54
C GLY A 296 12.50 -46.60 51.27
N ALA A 297 13.78 -46.90 51.01
CA ALA A 297 15.09 -46.46 51.49
C ALA A 297 16.12 -47.32 50.72
N ALA A 298 17.31 -46.78 50.44
CA ALA A 298 18.55 -47.51 50.06
C ALA A 298 18.54 -48.32 48.75
N SER A 299 19.63 -48.77 48.13
CA SER A 299 21.04 -48.38 47.90
C SER A 299 21.60 -49.48 46.95
N VAL A 300 22.87 -49.41 46.53
CA VAL A 300 23.66 -50.42 45.78
C VAL A 300 23.49 -50.32 44.25
N ASP A 301 24.41 -49.73 43.48
CA ASP A 301 25.82 -50.07 43.18
C ASP A 301 26.00 -51.21 42.16
N ARG A 302 26.54 -50.88 40.97
CA ARG A 302 27.64 -51.62 40.29
C ARG A 302 28.09 -50.94 38.98
N SER A 303 29.21 -50.23 39.10
CA SER A 303 30.47 -50.37 38.33
C SER A 303 30.52 -50.65 36.81
N ARG A 304 31.32 -49.78 36.15
CA ARG A 304 32.26 -49.96 34.99
C ARG A 304 31.64 -50.29 33.62
N SER A 305 32.12 -49.83 32.46
CA SER A 305 33.21 -48.98 31.96
C SER A 305 32.83 -48.70 30.49
N THR A 306 33.19 -47.59 29.81
CA THR A 306 34.42 -47.41 29.01
C THR A 306 34.19 -46.17 28.13
N THR A 307 35.07 -45.17 28.19
CA THR A 307 35.21 -44.02 27.24
C THR A 307 35.77 -44.54 25.89
N PRO A 308 35.69 -43.86 24.72
CA PRO A 308 36.06 -42.44 24.52
C PRO A 308 35.27 -41.67 23.42
N GLY A 309 35.52 -40.36 23.30
CA GLY A 309 35.28 -39.62 22.06
C GLY A 309 34.76 -38.20 22.23
N SER A 310 35.65 -37.25 22.49
CA SER A 310 35.35 -35.81 22.47
C SER A 310 35.12 -35.31 21.04
N ALA A 311 34.02 -34.60 20.79
CA ALA A 311 33.84 -33.78 19.59
C ALA A 311 33.36 -32.39 19.99
N LYS A 312 34.29 -31.42 19.97
CA LYS A 312 33.98 -29.98 19.86
C LYS A 312 33.68 -29.68 18.39
N PRO A 313 32.67 -28.86 18.05
CA PRO A 313 32.60 -28.27 16.72
C PRO A 313 33.56 -27.08 16.61
N GLN A 314 34.37 -27.13 15.56
CA GLN A 314 35.37 -26.14 15.16
C GLN A 314 34.70 -24.86 14.64
N VAL A 315 35.25 -23.73 15.07
CA VAL A 315 35.13 -22.43 14.41
C VAL A 315 36.16 -22.41 13.28
N MET A 316 35.71 -22.15 12.05
CA MET A 316 36.57 -21.91 10.89
C MET A 316 36.78 -20.39 10.70
N PRO A 317 38.03 -19.90 10.70
CA PRO A 317 38.38 -18.60 10.16
C PRO A 317 39.26 -18.76 8.91
N THR A 318 39.00 -18.01 7.84
CA THR A 318 39.96 -17.73 6.73
C THR A 318 39.22 -16.94 5.65
N ALA A 319 39.83 -16.08 4.85
CA ALA A 319 41.00 -15.22 4.96
C ALA A 319 40.95 -14.31 3.74
N PHE A 320 41.53 -13.14 3.91
CA PHE A 320 41.82 -12.13 2.92
C PHE A 320 42.93 -12.64 1.98
N THR A 321 42.75 -12.55 0.66
CA THR A 321 43.85 -12.70 -0.31
C THR A 321 43.71 -11.70 -1.44
N GLU A 322 44.69 -10.80 -1.52
CA GLU A 322 44.97 -9.87 -2.61
C GLU A 322 45.30 -10.59 -3.92
N ARG A 323 44.87 -10.04 -5.06
CA ARG A 323 45.63 -10.08 -6.33
C ARG A 323 45.40 -8.79 -7.11
N GLY A 324 46.50 -8.25 -7.62
CA GLY A 324 46.64 -6.86 -8.09
C GLY A 324 46.25 -6.53 -9.54
N ARG A 325 46.29 -5.21 -9.76
CA ARG A 325 45.95 -4.32 -10.90
C ARG A 325 46.61 -4.61 -12.26
N PRO A 326 46.23 -3.87 -13.34
CA PRO A 326 46.86 -2.56 -13.65
C PRO A 326 45.87 -1.40 -13.96
N GLY A 327 46.31 -0.13 -13.81
CA GLY A 327 45.57 1.11 -14.14
C GLY A 327 45.55 1.47 -15.64
N PRO A 328 45.04 2.67 -16.07
CA PRO A 328 45.75 3.94 -15.80
C PRO A 328 44.91 5.25 -15.61
N LEU A 329 45.58 6.23 -14.98
CA LEU A 329 45.66 7.69 -15.25
C LEU A 329 44.39 8.58 -15.20
N TRP A 330 44.28 9.36 -14.11
CA TRP A 330 43.53 10.62 -14.08
C TRP A 330 44.50 11.79 -14.27
N THR A 331 44.28 12.57 -15.32
CA THR A 331 45.02 13.81 -15.63
C THR A 331 44.22 15.01 -15.15
N THR A 332 44.79 15.81 -14.27
CA THR A 332 44.26 17.13 -13.86
C THR A 332 44.64 18.18 -14.92
N PRO A 333 43.75 19.09 -15.35
CA PRO A 333 44.14 20.18 -16.27
C PRO A 333 44.84 21.33 -15.51
N PRO A 334 45.74 22.09 -16.16
CA PRO A 334 46.39 23.23 -15.54
C PRO A 334 45.42 24.42 -15.43
N ARG A 335 45.57 25.19 -14.35
CA ARG A 335 45.00 26.54 -14.24
C ARG A 335 45.76 27.49 -15.17
N VAL A 336 45.01 28.29 -15.92
CA VAL A 336 45.47 29.54 -16.54
C VAL A 336 45.21 30.68 -15.58
#